data_AF-A0A1G2S7N7-F1
#
_entry.id   AF-A0A1G2S7N7-F1
#
_cell.length_a   1.000
_cell.length_b   1.000
_cell.length_c   1.000
_cell.angle_alpha   90.00
_cell.angle_beta   90.00
_cell.angle_gamma   90.00
#
_symmetry.space_group_name_H-M   'P 1'
#
loop_
_entity.id
_entity.type
_entity.pdbx_description
1 polymer ?
#
loop_
_entity_poly.entity_id
_entity_poly.type
_entity_poly.pdbx_seq_one_letter_code
_entity_poly.pdbx_strand_id
1 'polypeptide(L)'
;MTIIIDADAATLAGLQIDLLQKIRAGHITPAHLAWFNGLTKKARDELALTKVAQAIKNILEFVGTVVISATGTFVAREKFVVDTSREAKVKIRSLGPNFKNWFLAGEGVVEDQIGEQVLGIARLRKPSADTPIIAELGGRELATTGLTQVYSYMEQQKAEGVFYVPQAVIKLEGNRFSYTNKAGETITEEVANPEHLFEMNGKWYVLRAVNVYWYDVGWNVDASSVEDPRAWGDVNRVFSRNSVLESSATVSAQV
;
A
#
# COMPACT_ATOMS: atom_id res chain seq x y z
N MET A 1 -26.51 -22.15 29.48
CA MET A 1 -26.06 -23.20 28.54
C MET A 1 -24.66 -22.79 28.11
N THR A 2 -23.64 -23.47 28.61
CA THR A 2 -22.22 -23.09 28.41
C THR A 2 -21.69 -23.89 27.23
N ILE A 3 -21.39 -23.22 26.11
CA ILE A 3 -20.75 -23.85 24.96
C ILE A 3 -19.27 -24.01 25.31
N ILE A 4 -18.85 -25.23 25.59
CA ILE A 4 -17.43 -25.60 25.68
C ILE A 4 -17.00 -25.90 24.25
N ILE A 5 -16.13 -25.07 23.70
CA ILE A 5 -15.50 -25.31 22.40
C ILE A 5 -14.35 -26.29 22.68
N ASP A 6 -14.54 -27.57 22.35
CA ASP A 6 -13.46 -28.56 22.41
C ASP A 6 -12.44 -28.24 21.30
N ALA A 7 -11.39 -27.50 21.66
CA ALA A 7 -10.26 -27.28 20.78
C ALA A 7 -9.36 -28.54 20.78
N ASP A 8 -9.05 -29.04 19.59
CA ASP A 8 -8.15 -30.19 19.42
C ASP A 8 -6.75 -29.92 20.01
N ALA A 9 -6.13 -30.95 20.58
CA ALA A 9 -4.83 -30.87 21.24
C ALA A 9 -3.73 -30.39 20.29
N ALA A 10 -3.84 -30.70 18.99
CA ALA A 10 -2.92 -30.20 17.97
C ALA A 10 -3.03 -28.67 17.78
N THR A 11 -4.24 -28.12 17.84
CA THR A 11 -4.50 -26.67 17.76
C THR A 11 -3.92 -25.95 18.98
N LEU A 12 -4.09 -26.52 20.18
CA LEU A 12 -3.51 -26.00 21.42
C LEU A 12 -1.97 -26.01 21.40
N ALA A 13 -1.36 -27.08 20.89
CA ALA A 13 0.09 -27.17 20.76
C ALA A 13 0.64 -26.15 19.75
N GLY A 14 -0.06 -25.94 18.62
CA GLY A 14 0.30 -24.93 17.63
C GLY A 14 0.27 -23.51 18.20
N LEU A 15 -0.76 -23.16 18.96
CA LEU A 15 -0.87 -21.86 19.63
C LEU A 15 0.22 -21.63 20.67
N GLN A 16 0.61 -22.68 21.42
CA GLN A 16 1.72 -22.58 22.38
C GLN A 16 3.07 -22.34 21.68
N ILE A 17 3.30 -22.97 20.53
CA ILE A 17 4.53 -22.80 19.74
C ILE A 17 4.61 -21.38 19.17
N ASP A 18 3.52 -20.86 18.60
CA ASP A 18 3.45 -19.48 18.08
C ASP A 18 3.68 -18.44 19.18
N LEU A 19 3.08 -18.62 20.35
CA LEU A 19 3.29 -17.73 21.50
C LEU A 19 4.76 -17.71 21.94
N LEU A 20 5.40 -18.88 22.01
CA LEU A 20 6.82 -18.99 22.35
C LEU A 20 7.73 -18.33 21.31
N GLN A 21 7.40 -18.44 20.02
CA GLN A 21 8.15 -17.76 18.95
C GLN A 21 8.02 -16.23 19.06
N LYS A 22 6.83 -15.72 19.35
CA LYS A 22 6.59 -14.28 19.56
C LYS A 22 7.30 -13.73 20.80
N ILE A 23 7.41 -14.52 21.87
CA ILE A 23 8.21 -14.15 23.06
C ILE A 23 9.70 -14.09 22.70
N ARG A 24 10.22 -15.09 21.97
CA ARG A 24 11.62 -15.13 21.53
C ARG A 24 11.98 -13.99 20.60
N ALA A 25 11.05 -13.57 19.74
CA ALA A 25 11.21 -12.42 18.85
C ALA A 25 11.07 -11.06 19.57
N GLY A 26 10.75 -11.04 20.87
CA GLY A 26 10.54 -9.82 21.64
C GLY A 26 9.22 -9.10 21.34
N HIS A 27 8.35 -9.68 20.51
CA HIS A 27 7.02 -9.13 20.19
C HIS A 27 6.07 -9.19 21.39
N ILE A 28 6.29 -10.17 22.29
CA ILE A 28 5.53 -10.31 23.53
C ILE A 28 6.51 -10.38 24.70
N THR A 29 6.44 -9.39 25.59
CA THR A 29 7.26 -9.36 26.80
C THR A 29 6.56 -10.14 27.92
N PRO A 30 7.30 -10.61 28.94
CA PRO A 30 6.69 -11.15 30.17
C PRO A 30 5.71 -10.17 30.82
N ALA A 31 5.93 -8.86 30.66
CA ALA A 31 5.01 -7.82 31.13
C ALA A 31 3.67 -7.83 30.37
N HIS A 32 3.68 -8.06 29.05
CA HIS A 32 2.45 -8.22 28.26
C HIS A 32 1.64 -9.45 28.70
N LEU A 33 2.31 -10.56 29.02
CA LEU A 33 1.66 -11.77 29.52
C LEU A 33 1.10 -11.58 30.94
N ALA A 34 1.87 -10.94 31.82
CA ALA A 34 1.42 -10.63 33.17
C ALA A 34 0.20 -9.69 33.16
N TRP A 35 0.22 -8.67 32.30
CA TRP A 35 -0.91 -7.79 32.07
C TRP A 35 -2.14 -8.57 31.58
N PHE A 36 -2.00 -9.39 30.54
CA PHE A 36 -3.12 -10.13 29.96
C PHE A 36 -3.70 -11.16 30.94
N ASN A 37 -2.85 -11.84 31.71
CA ASN A 37 -3.29 -12.80 32.74
C ASN A 37 -3.92 -12.11 33.96
N GLY A 38 -3.58 -10.84 34.21
CA GLY A 38 -4.23 -9.99 35.21
C GLY A 38 -5.64 -9.55 34.83
N LEU A 39 -6.05 -9.73 33.57
CA LEU A 39 -7.40 -9.40 33.11
C LEU A 39 -8.42 -10.44 33.57
N THR A 40 -9.57 -9.97 34.01
CA THR A 40 -10.73 -10.84 34.25
C THR A 40 -11.14 -11.54 32.95
N LYS A 41 -11.80 -12.71 33.05
CA LYS A 41 -12.32 -13.42 31.88
C LYS A 41 -13.20 -12.50 31.01
N LYS A 42 -14.09 -11.73 31.64
CA LYS A 42 -14.95 -10.75 30.97
C LYS A 42 -14.14 -9.71 30.19
N ALA A 43 -13.08 -9.14 30.79
CA ALA A 43 -12.24 -8.16 30.11
C ALA A 43 -11.47 -8.76 28.92
N ARG A 44 -11.04 -10.03 29.01
CA ARG A 44 -10.43 -10.76 27.89
C ARG A 44 -11.44 -11.02 26.78
N ASP A 45 -12.64 -11.43 27.12
CA ASP A 45 -13.72 -11.70 26.17
C ASP A 45 -14.16 -10.40 25.45
N GLU A 46 -14.26 -9.27 26.19
CA GLU A 46 -14.55 -7.94 25.62
C GLU A 46 -13.43 -7.45 24.69
N LEU A 47 -12.16 -7.69 25.04
CA LEU A 47 -11.02 -7.37 24.18
C LEU A 47 -11.02 -8.21 22.90
N ALA A 48 -11.34 -9.50 23.00
CA ALA A 48 -11.44 -10.40 21.86
C ALA A 48 -12.59 -10.00 20.93
N LEU A 49 -13.77 -9.73 21.48
CA LEU A 49 -14.93 -9.25 20.72
C LEU A 49 -14.65 -7.92 20.00
N THR A 50 -13.94 -7.00 20.66
CA THR A 50 -13.54 -5.72 20.06
C THR A 50 -12.60 -5.93 18.88
N LYS A 51 -11.62 -6.83 18.99
CA LYS A 51 -10.71 -7.17 17.90
C LYS A 51 -11.43 -7.86 16.73
N VAL A 52 -12.36 -8.77 17.01
CA VAL A 52 -13.19 -9.42 15.98
C VAL A 52 -14.09 -8.39 15.28
N ALA A 53 -14.74 -7.50 16.04
CA ALA A 53 -15.56 -6.43 15.47
C ALA A 53 -14.73 -5.47 14.61
N GLN A 54 -13.49 -5.16 15.01
CA GLN A 54 -12.56 -4.37 14.21
C GLN A 54 -12.15 -5.12 12.94
N ALA A 55 -11.80 -6.40 13.03
CA ALA A 55 -11.45 -7.22 11.88
C ALA A 55 -12.61 -7.35 10.87
N ILE A 56 -13.87 -7.34 11.32
CA ILE A 56 -15.04 -7.31 10.43
C ILE A 56 -15.17 -5.96 9.70
N LYS A 57 -14.73 -4.86 10.33
CA LYS A 57 -14.79 -3.52 9.73
C LYS A 57 -13.65 -3.24 8.76
N ASN A 58 -12.48 -3.86 8.98
CA ASN A 58 -11.29 -3.68 8.16
C ASN A 58 -11.57 -3.96 6.68
N ILE A 59 -11.21 -2.99 5.85
CA ILE A 59 -11.33 -3.06 4.40
C ILE A 59 -10.12 -3.73 3.77
N LEU A 60 -9.01 -3.84 4.52
CA LEU A 60 -7.76 -4.44 4.11
C LEU A 60 -7.48 -5.74 4.87
N GLU A 61 -6.95 -6.69 4.12
CA GLU A 61 -6.37 -7.93 4.62
C GLU A 61 -4.91 -7.93 4.26
N PHE A 62 -4.02 -7.95 5.24
CA PHE A 62 -2.59 -8.10 4.94
C PHE A 62 -2.32 -9.49 4.37
N VAL A 63 -1.63 -9.55 3.22
CA VAL A 63 -1.37 -10.79 2.47
C VAL A 63 0.11 -11.11 2.30
N GLY A 64 1.01 -10.20 2.69
CA GLY A 64 2.45 -10.46 2.69
C GLY A 64 3.28 -9.20 2.45
N THR A 65 4.56 -9.41 2.18
CA THR A 65 5.50 -8.33 1.85
C THR A 65 6.23 -8.58 0.55
N VAL A 66 6.81 -7.51 0.01
CA VAL A 66 7.76 -7.57 -1.10
C VAL A 66 9.01 -6.78 -0.74
N VAL A 67 10.17 -7.36 -1.01
CA VAL A 67 11.47 -6.69 -0.90
C VAL A 67 11.75 -5.99 -2.23
N ILE A 68 12.04 -4.70 -2.14
CA ILE A 68 12.52 -3.87 -3.23
C ILE A 68 14.00 -3.64 -3.00
N SER A 69 14.84 -4.23 -3.87
CA SER A 69 16.29 -4.10 -3.78
C SER A 69 16.73 -2.64 -3.95
N ALA A 70 17.91 -2.32 -3.43
CA ALA A 70 18.51 -1.00 -3.64
C ALA A 70 18.68 -0.72 -5.14
N THR A 71 18.36 0.50 -5.56
CA THR A 71 18.50 0.93 -6.95
C THR A 71 19.20 2.28 -7.01
N GLY A 72 19.92 2.52 -8.11
CA GLY A 72 20.43 3.85 -8.44
C GLY A 72 19.31 4.83 -8.79
N THR A 73 19.71 6.02 -9.26
CA THR A 73 18.78 7.04 -9.77
C THR A 73 17.79 6.46 -10.77
N PHE A 74 16.52 6.78 -10.57
CA PHE A 74 15.42 6.29 -11.39
C PHE A 74 14.86 7.44 -12.22
N VAL A 75 14.81 7.27 -13.54
CA VAL A 75 14.23 8.24 -14.48
C VAL A 75 13.00 7.62 -15.12
N ALA A 76 11.82 8.12 -14.77
CA ALA A 76 10.54 7.49 -15.14
C ALA A 76 10.38 7.34 -16.66
N ARG A 77 10.77 8.35 -17.45
CA ARG A 77 10.65 8.30 -18.92
C ARG A 77 11.53 7.24 -19.59
N GLU A 78 12.61 6.80 -18.94
CA GLU A 78 13.50 5.77 -19.45
C GLU A 78 13.00 4.36 -19.12
N LYS A 79 12.24 4.24 -18.02
CA LYS A 79 11.76 2.96 -17.50
C LYS A 79 10.37 2.63 -18.00
N PHE A 80 9.46 3.59 -17.98
CA PHE A 80 8.10 3.43 -18.46
C PHE A 80 8.01 3.71 -19.96
N VAL A 81 8.54 2.77 -20.75
CA VAL A 81 8.49 2.78 -22.22
C VAL A 81 7.62 1.61 -22.67
N VAL A 82 6.75 1.86 -23.66
CA VAL A 82 5.92 0.79 -24.24
C VAL A 82 6.81 -0.15 -25.05
N ASP A 83 7.01 -1.35 -24.51
CA ASP A 83 7.79 -2.42 -25.12
C ASP A 83 7.22 -3.75 -24.63
N THR A 84 6.74 -4.57 -25.56
CA THR A 84 6.20 -5.92 -25.31
C THR A 84 7.05 -7.01 -25.95
N SER A 85 8.26 -6.66 -26.42
CA SER A 85 9.22 -7.58 -26.99
C SER A 85 9.63 -8.67 -25.99
N ARG A 86 10.27 -9.73 -26.48
CA ARG A 86 10.72 -10.83 -25.61
C ARG A 86 11.91 -10.42 -24.75
N GLU A 87 12.62 -9.40 -25.18
CA GLU A 87 13.84 -8.84 -24.61
C GLU A 87 13.54 -7.77 -23.55
N ALA A 88 12.31 -7.24 -23.52
CA ALA A 88 11.87 -6.23 -22.57
C ALA A 88 11.99 -6.75 -21.13
N LYS A 89 12.75 -6.01 -20.29
CA LYS A 89 12.89 -6.30 -18.85
C LYS A 89 11.53 -6.28 -18.15
N VAL A 90 10.71 -5.29 -18.49
CA VAL A 90 9.32 -5.16 -18.05
C VAL A 90 8.48 -4.96 -19.29
N LYS A 91 7.57 -5.90 -19.57
CA LYS A 91 6.68 -5.79 -20.72
C LYS A 91 5.59 -4.78 -20.43
N ILE A 92 5.69 -3.57 -20.98
CA ILE A 92 4.67 -2.53 -20.82
C ILE A 92 3.90 -2.44 -22.13
N ARG A 93 2.63 -2.85 -22.08
CA ARG A 93 1.71 -2.81 -23.21
C ARG A 93 1.15 -1.42 -23.43
N SER A 94 0.78 -0.73 -22.35
CA SER A 94 0.20 0.61 -22.48
C SER A 94 0.44 1.47 -21.25
N LEU A 95 0.38 2.78 -21.48
CA LEU A 95 0.55 3.82 -20.48
C LEU A 95 -0.61 4.81 -20.63
N GLY A 96 -1.38 4.99 -19.57
CA GLY A 96 -2.53 5.87 -19.50
C GLY A 96 -2.19 7.34 -19.75
N PRO A 97 -3.16 8.16 -20.22
CA PRO A 97 -2.94 9.57 -20.49
C PRO A 97 -2.54 10.35 -19.23
N ASN A 98 -3.19 10.10 -18.09
CA ASN A 98 -2.85 10.72 -16.81
C ASN A 98 -1.43 10.35 -16.37
N PHE A 99 -1.07 9.07 -16.43
CA PHE A 99 0.27 8.62 -16.07
C PHE A 99 1.34 9.34 -16.90
N LYS A 100 1.14 9.42 -18.22
CA LYS A 100 2.01 10.18 -19.14
C LYS A 100 2.12 11.65 -18.76
N ASN A 101 0.99 12.30 -18.46
CA ASN A 101 0.94 13.73 -18.16
C ASN A 101 1.54 14.08 -16.81
N TRP A 102 1.41 13.20 -15.81
CA TRP A 102 1.82 13.49 -14.44
C TRP A 102 3.25 13.06 -14.13
N PHE A 103 3.72 11.97 -14.76
CA PHE A 103 4.99 11.35 -14.38
C PHE A 103 6.03 11.33 -15.51
N LEU A 104 5.62 11.51 -16.77
CA LEU A 104 6.50 11.44 -17.94
C LEU A 104 6.60 12.77 -18.71
N ALA A 105 6.07 13.86 -18.14
CA ALA A 105 6.21 15.20 -18.73
C ALA A 105 7.66 15.71 -18.64
N GLY A 106 8.10 16.46 -19.65
CA GLY A 106 9.47 17.00 -19.73
C GLY A 106 10.53 15.89 -19.65
N GLU A 107 11.42 16.00 -18.67
CA GLU A 107 12.46 14.99 -18.41
C GLU A 107 11.93 13.73 -17.69
N GLY A 108 10.64 13.68 -17.38
CA GLY A 108 10.04 12.68 -16.50
C GLY A 108 10.41 12.88 -15.03
N VAL A 109 9.71 12.19 -14.14
CA VAL A 109 10.05 12.17 -12.73
C VAL A 109 11.40 11.49 -12.54
N VAL A 110 12.29 12.16 -11.80
CA VAL A 110 13.57 11.62 -11.36
C VAL A 110 13.47 11.35 -9.87
N GLU A 111 13.67 10.11 -9.46
CA GLU A 111 13.77 9.70 -8.06
C GLU A 111 15.23 9.40 -7.73
N ASP A 112 15.67 9.88 -6.57
CA ASP A 112 17.00 9.60 -6.05
C ASP A 112 17.18 8.10 -5.76
N GLN A 113 18.43 7.68 -5.59
CA GLN A 113 18.74 6.31 -5.19
C GLN A 113 18.00 5.94 -3.91
N ILE A 114 17.49 4.70 -3.86
CA ILE A 114 16.86 4.14 -2.67
C ILE A 114 17.70 2.97 -2.15
N GLY A 115 17.78 2.86 -0.83
CA GLY A 115 18.24 1.63 -0.20
C GLY A 115 17.23 0.50 -0.38
N GLU A 116 17.59 -0.70 0.10
CA GLU A 116 16.63 -1.81 0.16
C GLU A 116 15.44 -1.45 1.06
N GLN A 117 14.24 -1.79 0.62
CA GLN A 117 12.99 -1.48 1.32
C GLN A 117 12.05 -2.68 1.30
N VAL A 118 11.25 -2.82 2.36
CA VAL A 118 10.19 -3.82 2.44
C VAL A 118 8.85 -3.10 2.36
N LEU A 119 8.01 -3.50 1.42
CA LEU A 119 6.64 -3.00 1.29
C LEU A 119 5.65 -4.03 1.80
N GLY A 120 4.68 -3.58 2.59
CA GLY A 120 3.51 -4.36 2.96
C GLY A 120 2.50 -4.41 1.82
N ILE A 121 1.94 -5.59 1.60
CA ILE A 121 0.91 -5.86 0.60
C ILE A 121 -0.37 -6.18 1.36
N ALA A 122 -1.42 -5.41 1.10
CA ALA A 122 -2.77 -5.73 1.56
C ALA A 122 -3.70 -5.96 0.38
N ARG A 123 -4.62 -6.91 0.52
CA ARG A 123 -5.73 -7.18 -0.39
C ARG A 123 -6.97 -6.45 0.13
N LEU A 124 -7.70 -5.79 -0.76
CA LEU A 124 -9.01 -5.25 -0.42
C LEU A 124 -9.99 -6.40 -0.12
N ARG A 125 -10.84 -6.25 0.88
CA ARG A 125 -11.89 -7.24 1.22
C ARG A 125 -13.25 -6.89 0.62
N LYS A 126 -13.38 -5.65 0.16
CA LYS A 126 -14.59 -5.09 -0.46
C LYS A 126 -14.20 -3.89 -1.32
N PRO A 127 -15.01 -3.52 -2.31
CA PRO A 127 -14.72 -2.35 -3.13
C PRO A 127 -14.65 -1.09 -2.27
N SER A 128 -13.58 -0.32 -2.42
CA SER A 128 -13.30 0.86 -1.60
C SER A 128 -12.63 1.97 -2.42
N ALA A 129 -12.97 3.22 -2.12
CA ALA A 129 -12.28 4.40 -2.66
C ALA A 129 -10.93 4.62 -1.95
N ASP A 130 -10.08 5.50 -2.47
CA ASP A 130 -8.71 5.70 -1.97
C ASP A 130 -8.64 6.24 -0.52
N THR A 131 -9.47 7.21 -0.14
CA THR A 131 -9.42 7.81 1.21
C THR A 131 -9.50 6.77 2.35
N PRO A 132 -10.50 5.86 2.41
CA PRO A 132 -10.54 4.85 3.45
C PRO A 132 -9.39 3.84 3.37
N ILE A 133 -8.85 3.57 2.17
CA ILE A 133 -7.69 2.71 1.98
C ILE A 133 -6.45 3.34 2.60
N ILE A 134 -6.16 4.58 2.24
CA ILE A 134 -5.02 5.33 2.77
C ILE A 134 -5.13 5.43 4.30
N ALA A 135 -6.32 5.69 4.83
CA ALA A 135 -6.54 5.72 6.28
C ALA A 135 -6.20 4.38 6.96
N GLU A 136 -6.64 3.25 6.40
CA GLU A 136 -6.36 1.92 6.95
C GLU A 136 -4.90 1.47 6.74
N LEU A 137 -4.23 1.98 5.71
CA LEU A 137 -2.78 1.84 5.53
C LEU A 137 -1.97 2.65 6.55
N GLY A 138 -2.62 3.42 7.43
CA GLY A 138 -1.98 4.23 8.47
C GLY A 138 -1.69 5.66 8.04
N GLY A 139 -2.45 6.17 7.05
CA GLY A 139 -2.37 7.53 6.56
C GLY A 139 -1.43 7.69 5.36
N ARG A 140 -1.45 8.91 4.78
CA ARG A 140 -0.71 9.25 3.56
C ARG A 140 0.77 8.86 3.61
N GLU A 141 1.45 9.18 4.70
CA GLU A 141 2.91 8.96 4.80
C GLU A 141 3.29 7.49 4.64
N LEU A 142 2.49 6.60 5.24
CA LEU A 142 2.73 5.16 5.15
C LEU A 142 2.19 4.56 3.85
N ALA A 143 1.13 5.13 3.27
CA ALA A 143 0.63 4.73 1.97
C ALA A 143 1.55 5.16 0.81
N THR A 144 2.33 6.24 0.98
CA THR A 144 3.14 6.82 -0.10
C THR A 144 4.30 5.91 -0.52
N THR A 145 4.32 5.64 -1.81
CA THR A 145 5.34 4.91 -2.57
C THR A 145 5.88 5.81 -3.69
N GLY A 146 6.78 5.29 -4.52
CA GLY A 146 7.44 5.94 -5.62
C GLY A 146 7.45 5.03 -6.85
N LEU A 147 7.73 5.61 -8.01
CA LEU A 147 7.72 4.93 -9.29
C LEU A 147 8.79 3.84 -9.40
N THR A 148 9.90 3.98 -8.67
CA THR A 148 10.92 2.94 -8.55
C THR A 148 10.34 1.64 -7.98
N GLN A 149 9.49 1.75 -6.95
CA GLN A 149 8.86 0.59 -6.32
C GLN A 149 7.79 -0.02 -7.24
N VAL A 150 6.99 0.81 -7.92
CA VAL A 150 6.02 0.37 -8.94
C VAL A 150 6.72 -0.46 -10.01
N TYR A 151 7.78 0.09 -10.62
CA TYR A 151 8.52 -0.57 -11.69
C TYR A 151 9.20 -1.86 -11.22
N SER A 152 9.85 -1.83 -10.05
CA SER A 152 10.50 -3.02 -9.48
C SER A 152 9.52 -4.15 -9.20
N TYR A 153 8.30 -3.82 -8.76
CA TYR A 153 7.25 -4.80 -8.55
C TYR A 153 6.73 -5.40 -9.87
N MET A 154 6.56 -4.57 -10.92
CA MET A 154 6.21 -5.04 -12.26
C MET A 154 7.29 -5.92 -12.89
N GLU A 155 8.56 -5.62 -12.64
CA GLU A 155 9.71 -6.41 -13.10
C GLU A 155 9.72 -7.82 -12.51
N GLN A 156 9.33 -7.95 -11.25
CA GLN A 156 9.14 -9.24 -10.61
C GLN A 156 7.92 -10.01 -11.14
N GLN A 157 7.20 -9.46 -12.13
CA GLN A 157 5.99 -10.01 -12.76
C GLN A 157 5.00 -10.53 -11.72
N LYS A 158 4.77 -9.71 -10.70
CA LYS A 158 3.82 -10.03 -9.63
C LYS A 158 2.38 -9.81 -10.10
N ALA A 159 1.42 -9.91 -9.18
CA ALA A 159 0.01 -9.67 -9.49
C ALA A 159 -0.28 -8.17 -9.65
N GLU A 160 -1.49 -7.83 -10.08
CA GLU A 160 -1.98 -6.45 -10.19
C GLU A 160 -1.91 -5.68 -8.86
N GLY A 161 -1.87 -4.35 -8.93
CA GLY A 161 -1.63 -3.54 -7.75
C GLY A 161 -1.91 -2.05 -7.92
N VAL A 162 -2.30 -1.42 -6.81
CA VAL A 162 -2.51 0.02 -6.66
C VAL A 162 -1.44 0.59 -5.72
N PHE A 163 -0.80 1.65 -6.19
CA PHE A 163 0.27 2.36 -5.50
C PHE A 163 -0.11 3.82 -5.33
N TYR A 164 0.26 4.43 -4.21
CA TYR A 164 0.06 5.86 -4.01
C TYR A 164 1.36 6.60 -4.25
N VAL A 165 1.43 7.41 -5.31
CA VAL A 165 2.66 8.00 -5.83
C VAL A 165 2.56 9.54 -5.81
N PRO A 166 3.59 10.26 -5.33
CA PRO A 166 3.63 11.71 -5.35
C PRO A 166 3.81 12.26 -6.77
N GLN A 167 2.89 13.11 -7.23
CA GLN A 167 3.06 13.94 -8.41
C GLN A 167 3.60 15.31 -7.99
N ALA A 168 4.66 15.80 -8.65
CA ALA A 168 5.24 17.11 -8.35
C ALA A 168 4.29 18.27 -8.68
N VAL A 169 4.26 19.27 -7.79
CA VAL A 169 3.50 20.51 -7.91
C VAL A 169 4.47 21.67 -8.20
N ILE A 170 4.18 22.48 -9.23
CA ILE A 170 5.01 23.64 -9.60
C ILE A 170 4.53 24.94 -8.95
N LYS A 171 3.24 25.01 -8.60
CA LYS A 171 2.62 26.18 -7.97
C LYS A 171 1.48 25.72 -7.07
N LEU A 172 1.35 26.34 -5.90
CA LEU A 172 0.32 26.05 -4.92
C LEU A 172 -0.35 27.34 -4.44
N GLU A 173 -1.69 27.36 -4.43
CA GLU A 173 -2.54 28.46 -3.96
C GLU A 173 -3.73 27.87 -3.19
N GLY A 174 -3.57 27.70 -1.87
CA GLY A 174 -4.57 27.01 -1.05
C GLY A 174 -4.69 25.54 -1.46
N ASN A 175 -5.89 25.11 -1.89
CA ASN A 175 -6.13 23.75 -2.38
C ASN A 175 -5.91 23.60 -3.89
N ARG A 176 -5.60 24.69 -4.59
CA ARG A 176 -5.36 24.70 -6.03
C ARG A 176 -3.87 24.55 -6.29
N PHE A 177 -3.53 23.64 -7.19
CA PHE A 177 -2.15 23.37 -7.55
C PHE A 177 -2.00 23.35 -9.07
N SER A 178 -0.80 23.65 -9.54
CA SER A 178 -0.46 23.55 -10.95
C SER A 178 0.65 22.53 -11.18
N TYR A 179 0.68 21.96 -12.38
CA TYR A 179 1.74 21.10 -12.88
C TYR A 179 1.90 21.27 -14.39
N THR A 180 3.02 20.81 -14.93
CA THR A 180 3.27 20.79 -16.38
C THR A 180 2.89 19.43 -16.94
N ASN A 181 1.99 19.38 -17.93
CA ASN A 181 1.62 18.13 -18.60
C ASN A 181 2.66 17.72 -19.65
N LYS A 182 2.42 16.59 -20.33
CA LYS A 182 3.36 16.09 -21.34
C LYS A 182 3.50 17.01 -22.57
N ALA A 183 2.50 17.83 -22.86
CA ALA A 183 2.55 18.82 -23.93
C ALA A 183 3.34 20.10 -23.54
N GLY A 184 3.82 20.20 -22.30
CA GLY A 184 4.49 21.40 -21.79
C GLY A 184 3.51 22.48 -21.30
N GLU A 185 2.21 22.18 -21.24
CA GLU A 185 1.18 23.11 -20.81
C GLU A 185 1.08 23.11 -19.29
N THR A 186 0.83 24.29 -18.71
CA THR A 186 0.53 24.40 -17.29
C THR A 186 -0.94 24.11 -17.05
N ILE A 187 -1.22 23.03 -16.32
CA ILE A 187 -2.55 22.62 -15.91
C ILE A 187 -2.75 23.02 -14.45
N THR A 188 -3.95 23.51 -14.11
CA THR A 188 -4.33 23.80 -12.72
C THR A 188 -5.51 22.92 -12.33
N GLU A 189 -5.36 22.26 -11.19
CA GLU A 189 -6.36 21.40 -10.57
C GLU A 189 -6.59 21.85 -9.12
N GLU A 190 -7.65 21.34 -8.51
CA GLU A 190 -7.99 21.59 -7.11
C GLU A 190 -8.25 20.25 -6.43
N VAL A 191 -7.75 20.09 -5.20
CA VAL A 191 -8.12 18.96 -4.35
C VAL A 191 -9.23 19.36 -3.37
N ALA A 192 -10.19 18.48 -3.16
CA ALA A 192 -11.19 18.65 -2.12
C ALA A 192 -10.58 18.46 -0.71
N ASN A 193 -9.70 17.48 -0.56
CA ASN A 193 -8.99 17.19 0.68
C ASN A 193 -7.53 17.72 0.61
N PRO A 194 -7.18 18.77 1.37
CA PRO A 194 -5.83 19.32 1.38
C PRO A 194 -4.77 18.34 1.92
N GLU A 195 -5.14 17.28 2.64
CA GLU A 195 -4.18 16.27 3.12
C GLU A 195 -3.50 15.50 1.96
N HIS A 196 -4.10 15.52 0.77
CA HIS A 196 -3.50 14.95 -0.44
C HIS A 196 -2.37 15.82 -1.00
N LEU A 197 -2.28 17.09 -0.59
CA LEU A 197 -1.17 17.99 -0.88
C LEU A 197 -0.18 17.98 0.27
N PHE A 198 1.11 17.81 -0.03
CA PHE A 198 2.13 17.70 1.00
C PHE A 198 3.49 18.13 0.50
N GLU A 199 4.31 18.59 1.43
CA GLU A 199 5.70 18.95 1.17
C GLU A 199 6.63 17.78 1.52
N MET A 200 7.61 17.54 0.66
CA MET A 200 8.71 16.61 0.92
C MET A 200 9.99 17.24 0.36
N ASN A 201 11.02 17.38 1.20
CA ASN A 201 12.33 17.93 0.81
C ASN A 201 12.25 19.31 0.12
N GLY A 202 11.42 20.23 0.63
CA GLY A 202 11.29 21.58 0.08
C GLY A 202 10.44 21.68 -1.20
N LYS A 203 9.78 20.59 -1.60
CA LYS A 203 8.96 20.53 -2.82
C LYS A 203 7.55 20.06 -2.49
N TRP A 204 6.58 20.63 -3.18
CA TRP A 204 5.18 20.25 -3.04
C TRP A 204 4.82 19.11 -3.97
N TYR A 205 3.94 18.24 -3.48
CA TYR A 205 3.41 17.09 -4.19
C TYR A 205 1.91 16.96 -3.94
N VAL A 206 1.23 16.35 -4.90
CA VAL A 206 -0.13 15.82 -4.74
C VAL A 206 -0.08 14.29 -4.83
N LEU A 207 -0.80 13.60 -3.95
CA LEU A 207 -0.88 12.14 -3.98
C LEU A 207 -1.77 11.67 -5.14
N ARG A 208 -1.30 10.70 -5.93
CA ARG A 208 -2.07 10.06 -7.01
C ARG A 208 -2.10 8.55 -6.81
N ALA A 209 -3.17 7.91 -7.26
CA ALA A 209 -3.22 6.47 -7.36
C ALA A 209 -2.65 6.02 -8.71
N VAL A 210 -1.75 5.04 -8.70
CA VAL A 210 -1.17 4.40 -9.87
C VAL A 210 -1.58 2.93 -9.84
N ASN A 211 -2.31 2.51 -10.86
CA ASN A 211 -2.76 1.13 -11.01
C ASN A 211 -1.93 0.42 -12.08
N VAL A 212 -1.46 -0.78 -11.77
CA VAL A 212 -0.78 -1.68 -12.70
C VAL A 212 -1.55 -2.99 -12.79
N TYR A 213 -1.88 -3.39 -14.01
CA TYR A 213 -2.60 -4.64 -14.26
C TYR A 213 -2.09 -5.32 -15.52
N TRP A 214 -2.09 -6.66 -15.52
CA TRP A 214 -1.55 -7.42 -16.65
C TRP A 214 -2.67 -7.69 -17.66
N TYR A 215 -2.43 -7.32 -18.91
CA TYR A 215 -3.39 -7.59 -19.98
C TYR A 215 -2.68 -8.13 -21.21
N ASP A 216 -3.06 -9.36 -21.59
CA ASP A 216 -2.51 -10.07 -22.76
C ASP A 216 -0.98 -10.22 -22.67
N VAL A 217 -0.24 -9.37 -23.38
CA VAL A 217 1.22 -9.47 -23.54
C VAL A 217 2.04 -8.60 -22.59
N GLY A 218 1.41 -7.78 -21.75
CA GLY A 218 2.14 -6.91 -20.84
C GLY A 218 1.28 -6.09 -19.89
N TRP A 219 1.97 -5.28 -19.09
CA TRP A 219 1.39 -4.37 -18.13
C TRP A 219 0.72 -3.17 -18.79
N ASN A 220 -0.45 -2.83 -18.29
CA ASN A 220 -1.04 -1.50 -18.44
C ASN A 220 -0.75 -0.72 -17.17
N VAL A 221 -0.32 0.54 -17.31
CA VAL A 221 -0.05 1.45 -16.20
C VAL A 221 -0.92 2.69 -16.35
N ASP A 222 -1.84 2.86 -15.42
CA ASP A 222 -2.78 3.98 -15.40
C ASP A 222 -2.62 4.79 -14.10
N ALA A 223 -3.06 6.05 -14.13
CA ALA A 223 -3.06 6.91 -12.96
C ALA A 223 -4.39 7.65 -12.81
N SER A 224 -4.84 7.82 -11.58
CA SER A 224 -6.06 8.53 -11.21
C SER A 224 -5.81 9.47 -10.04
N SER A 225 -6.68 10.47 -9.89
CA SER A 225 -6.74 11.25 -8.66
C SER A 225 -7.20 10.35 -7.52
N VAL A 226 -6.64 10.51 -6.32
CA VAL A 226 -7.12 9.81 -5.11
C VAL A 226 -8.51 10.29 -4.65
N GLU A 227 -9.05 11.32 -5.31
CA GLU A 227 -10.41 11.83 -5.08
C GLU A 227 -11.41 11.31 -6.11
N ASP A 228 -10.97 10.46 -7.05
CA ASP A 228 -11.89 9.79 -7.97
C ASP A 228 -12.84 8.91 -7.14
N PRO A 229 -14.17 9.10 -7.26
CA PRO A 229 -15.14 8.31 -6.49
C PRO A 229 -15.17 6.83 -6.92
N ARG A 230 -14.50 6.45 -8.02
CA ARG A 230 -14.45 5.07 -8.48
C ARG A 230 -13.70 4.21 -7.49
N ALA A 231 -14.41 3.25 -6.91
CA ALA A 231 -13.82 2.26 -6.03
C ALA A 231 -12.91 1.30 -6.79
N TRP A 232 -11.82 0.91 -6.12
CA TRP A 232 -11.03 -0.26 -6.51
C TRP A 232 -11.80 -1.54 -6.19
N GLY A 233 -11.63 -2.57 -7.01
CA GLY A 233 -12.26 -3.87 -6.79
C GLY A 233 -11.72 -4.59 -5.54
N ASP A 234 -12.52 -5.51 -5.00
CA ASP A 234 -12.24 -6.34 -3.82
C ASP A 234 -11.15 -7.41 -4.03
N VAL A 235 -10.48 -7.42 -5.16
CA VAL A 235 -9.31 -8.28 -5.42
C VAL A 235 -8.03 -7.47 -5.58
N ASN A 236 -8.13 -6.14 -5.62
CA ASN A 236 -6.98 -5.29 -5.83
C ASN A 236 -6.06 -5.30 -4.61
N ARG A 237 -4.76 -5.33 -4.90
CA ARG A 237 -3.71 -5.24 -3.88
C ARG A 237 -3.27 -3.79 -3.76
N VAL A 238 -3.04 -3.35 -2.54
CA VAL A 238 -2.53 -2.01 -2.23
C VAL A 238 -1.19 -2.16 -1.51
N PHE A 239 -0.28 -1.24 -1.82
CA PHE A 239 1.10 -1.28 -1.33
C PHE A 239 1.34 -0.13 -0.37
N SER A 240 2.09 -0.41 0.69
CA SER A 240 2.44 0.61 1.68
C SER A 240 3.80 0.32 2.31
N ARG A 241 4.38 1.36 2.92
CA ARG A 241 5.55 1.24 3.80
C ARG A 241 5.14 0.84 5.23
N ASN A 242 3.86 0.55 5.46
CA ASN A 242 3.36 0.21 6.79
C ASN A 242 3.73 -1.22 7.18
N SER A 243 4.75 -1.37 8.02
CA SER A 243 5.13 -2.67 8.61
C SER A 243 4.15 -3.14 9.70
N VAL A 244 3.28 -2.27 10.23
CA VAL A 244 2.35 -2.61 11.32
C VAL A 244 1.22 -3.53 10.84
N LEU A 245 0.88 -3.54 9.54
CA LEU A 245 -0.11 -4.46 8.97
C LEU A 245 0.26 -5.94 9.15
N GLU A 246 1.55 -6.25 9.32
CA GLU A 246 2.00 -7.61 9.68
C GLU A 246 1.47 -8.06 11.05
N SER A 247 1.38 -7.12 12.01
CA SER A 247 0.98 -7.41 13.39
C SER A 247 -0.53 -7.65 13.56
N SER A 248 -1.35 -7.17 12.62
CA SER A 248 -2.80 -7.38 12.61
C SER A 248 -3.22 -8.67 11.91
N ALA A 249 -2.48 -9.15 10.90
CA ALA A 249 -2.72 -10.46 10.26
C ALA A 249 -2.50 -11.64 11.22
N THR A 250 -1.58 -11.52 12.17
CA THR A 250 -1.29 -12.61 13.12
C THR A 250 -2.44 -12.87 14.10
N VAL A 251 -3.42 -11.97 14.18
CA VAL A 251 -4.63 -12.14 15.02
C VAL A 251 -5.78 -12.79 14.23
N SER A 252 -5.91 -12.51 12.93
CA SER A 252 -7.01 -13.01 12.11
C SER A 252 -6.85 -14.46 11.66
N ALA A 253 -5.62 -14.98 11.59
CA ALA A 253 -5.35 -16.39 11.24
C ALA A 253 -5.55 -17.37 12.41
N GLN A 254 -5.97 -16.88 13.58
CA GLN A 254 -6.10 -17.66 14.82
C GLN A 254 -7.54 -17.70 15.38
N VAL A 255 -8.54 -17.25 14.59
CA VAL A 255 -9.98 -17.33 14.92
C VAL A 255 -10.63 -18.43 14.09
#